data_AF-A0A4R0NGW1-F1
#
_entry.id   AF-A0A4R0NGW1-F1
#
_cell.length_a   1.000
_cell.length_b   1.000
_cell.length_c   1.000
_cell.angle_alpha   90.00
_cell.angle_beta   90.00
_cell.angle_gamma   90.00
#
_symmetry.space_group_name_H-M   'P 1'
#
loop_
_entity.id
_entity.type
_entity.pdbx_description
1 polymer ?
#
loop_
_entity_poly.entity_id
_entity_poly.type
_entity_poly.pdbx_seq_one_letter_code
_entity_poly.pdbx_strand_id
1 'polypeptide(L)'
;MFTFEPGSLEIPNSDKSFDCVVINGIKDVLSSCYLNKYSGKYTLNVVPTEVFDSLLKHSFAELGEFLDSFIFRVTDWEYPCDVDFVCRSFIGMAAGSVYIKIGLESEDWKRPFTINEFAKALAAVLELKASDKTKYQQDDNFVSNGCGVVWSFDPGERLDGIYDDLVAEFTEILKATHYNLLKLDAHSLWSYFRFPDKVKVACTQYLIYFAQFLADLGISAGVEVTGNHAGAVLFKVVPEDRETSLQLVKEALEAYLNAASEDFSDMESGTRDIAVMQLQSNVMHLQSQLMLAKSSMQMKDATIETLQLSNYQYKQILEQKDKEEDVIPGIVTVGKFESNGISVNLGELLKRLKRRFL
;
A
#
# COMPACT_ATOMS: atom_id res chain seq x y z
N MET A 1 9.00 -35.22 14.83
CA MET A 1 10.13 -35.57 13.95
C MET A 1 9.92 -34.82 12.65
N PHE A 2 10.83 -33.91 12.33
CA PHE A 2 10.78 -33.11 11.11
C PHE A 2 11.16 -33.96 9.89
N THR A 3 10.42 -33.83 8.79
CA THR A 3 10.78 -34.42 7.49
C THR A 3 10.78 -33.36 6.40
N PHE A 4 11.78 -33.45 5.52
CA PHE A 4 11.95 -32.53 4.39
C PHE A 4 12.29 -33.32 3.13
N GLU A 5 11.52 -33.09 2.07
CA GLU A 5 11.74 -33.68 0.75
C GLU A 5 11.67 -32.58 -0.33
N PRO A 6 12.72 -32.40 -1.15
CA PRO A 6 12.66 -31.47 -2.28
C PRO A 6 11.77 -32.07 -3.40
N GLY A 7 10.79 -31.30 -3.88
CA GLY A 7 9.94 -31.69 -5.00
C GLY A 7 10.57 -31.31 -6.34
N SER A 8 10.75 -32.27 -7.25
CA SER A 8 11.32 -31.98 -8.58
C SER A 8 10.28 -31.42 -9.56
N LEU A 9 10.49 -30.18 -9.99
CA LEU A 9 10.11 -29.69 -11.32
C LEU A 9 11.43 -29.55 -12.09
N GLU A 10 11.62 -30.32 -13.16
CA GLU A 10 12.88 -30.35 -13.90
C GLU A 10 13.17 -28.98 -14.55
N ILE A 11 14.20 -28.28 -14.07
CA ILE A 11 14.77 -27.12 -14.77
C ILE A 11 16.22 -27.45 -15.16
N PRO A 12 16.55 -27.40 -16.47
CA PRO A 12 17.88 -27.70 -16.96
C PRO A 12 18.74 -26.42 -16.99
N ASN A 13 19.48 -26.15 -15.90
CA ASN A 13 20.90 -25.74 -15.89
C ASN A 13 21.27 -24.90 -14.65
N SER A 14 22.42 -25.30 -14.08
CA SER A 14 23.24 -24.64 -13.04
C SER A 14 22.55 -24.30 -11.72
N ASP A 15 22.98 -25.04 -10.68
CA ASP A 15 22.45 -25.10 -9.31
C ASP A 15 21.08 -25.80 -9.21
N LYS A 16 20.99 -26.84 -8.37
CA LYS A 16 19.75 -27.61 -8.21
C LYS A 16 18.76 -26.76 -7.41
N SER A 17 18.01 -25.91 -8.11
CA SER A 17 16.82 -25.26 -7.58
C SER A 17 15.61 -26.19 -7.77
N PHE A 18 14.71 -26.18 -6.80
CA PHE A 18 13.47 -26.94 -6.81
C PHE A 18 12.32 -25.96 -6.56
N ASP A 19 11.35 -25.90 -7.48
CA ASP A 19 10.19 -25.01 -7.38
C ASP A 19 9.03 -25.63 -6.58
N CYS A 20 9.34 -26.61 -5.73
CA CYS A 20 8.37 -27.23 -4.86
C CYS A 20 9.06 -27.80 -3.62
N VAL A 21 8.42 -27.61 -2.47
CA VAL A 21 8.91 -28.09 -1.18
C VAL A 21 7.86 -28.96 -0.53
N VAL A 22 8.27 -30.09 0.05
CA VAL A 22 7.42 -30.93 0.90
C VAL A 22 7.99 -30.96 2.31
N ILE A 23 7.27 -30.40 3.27
CA ILE A 23 7.66 -30.37 4.70
C ILE A 23 6.58 -31.07 5.51
N ASN A 24 6.98 -32.09 6.28
CA ASN A 24 6.05 -32.89 7.09
C ASN A 24 4.83 -33.42 6.29
N GLY A 25 5.05 -33.75 5.00
CA GLY A 25 4.00 -34.22 4.08
C GLY A 25 3.13 -33.11 3.47
N ILE A 26 3.34 -31.85 3.84
CA ILE A 26 2.65 -30.68 3.28
C ILE A 26 3.41 -30.21 2.04
N LYS A 27 2.76 -30.25 0.87
CA LYS A 27 3.34 -29.83 -0.40
C LYS A 27 3.01 -28.37 -0.69
N ASP A 28 4.03 -27.56 -0.94
CA ASP A 28 3.90 -26.18 -1.41
C ASP A 28 4.62 -26.00 -2.75
N VAL A 29 3.89 -25.46 -3.73
CA VAL A 29 4.35 -25.22 -5.11
C VAL A 29 4.71 -23.75 -5.35
N LEU A 30 4.46 -22.87 -4.39
CA LEU A 30 4.84 -21.46 -4.42
C LEU A 30 6.18 -21.24 -3.72
N SER A 31 6.53 -22.12 -2.79
CA SER A 31 7.82 -22.15 -2.13
C SER A 31 8.87 -22.88 -2.99
N SER A 32 10.11 -22.43 -2.90
CA SER A 32 11.25 -23.03 -3.59
C SER A 32 12.39 -23.35 -2.62
N CYS A 33 13.29 -24.23 -3.02
CA CYS A 33 14.53 -24.46 -2.28
C CYS A 33 15.72 -24.66 -3.22
N TYR A 34 16.92 -24.42 -2.71
CA TYR A 34 18.16 -24.74 -3.42
C TYR A 34 19.15 -25.46 -2.51
N LEU A 35 19.93 -26.37 -3.09
CA LEU A 35 20.97 -27.11 -2.37
C LEU A 35 22.26 -26.31 -2.35
N ASN A 36 22.74 -25.95 -1.15
CA ASN A 36 24.04 -25.35 -0.96
C ASN A 36 25.14 -26.41 -1.11
N LYS A 37 25.99 -26.24 -2.12
CA LYS A 37 27.06 -27.18 -2.46
C LYS A 37 28.12 -27.33 -1.36
N TYR A 38 28.32 -26.31 -0.52
CA TYR A 38 29.35 -26.30 0.50
C TYR A 38 28.90 -26.99 1.78
N SER A 39 27.67 -26.72 2.23
CA SER A 39 27.11 -27.30 3.45
C SER A 39 26.45 -28.66 3.22
N GLY A 40 26.02 -28.93 1.98
CA GLY A 40 25.17 -30.07 1.63
C GLY A 40 23.73 -29.95 2.17
N LYS A 41 23.33 -28.75 2.61
CA LYS A 41 22.00 -28.45 3.18
C LYS A 41 21.22 -27.52 2.25
N TYR A 42 19.95 -27.30 2.58
CA TYR A 42 19.04 -26.50 1.75
C TYR A 42 18.82 -25.10 2.30
N THR A 43 18.62 -24.13 1.41
CA THR A 43 18.00 -22.85 1.75
C THR A 43 16.62 -22.80 1.10
N LEU A 44 15.61 -22.37 1.85
CA LEU A 44 14.24 -22.29 1.38
C LEU A 44 13.83 -20.84 1.16
N ASN A 45 13.12 -20.57 0.07
CA ASN A 45 12.30 -19.37 -0.09
C ASN A 45 10.85 -19.79 0.10
N VAL A 46 10.28 -19.41 1.24
CA VAL A 46 8.97 -19.84 1.70
C VAL A 46 7.96 -18.71 1.47
N VAL A 47 6.83 -19.04 0.85
CA VAL A 47 5.66 -18.16 0.82
C VAL A 47 4.85 -18.43 2.09
N PRO A 48 4.28 -17.40 2.77
CA PRO A 48 3.43 -17.63 3.94
C PRO A 48 2.25 -18.56 3.62
N THR A 49 2.39 -19.83 4.02
CA THR A 49 1.45 -20.94 3.77
C THR A 49 1.51 -21.92 4.96
N GLU A 50 0.76 -23.03 4.90
CA GLU A 50 0.84 -24.10 5.91
C GLU A 50 2.27 -24.67 6.11
N VAL A 51 3.14 -24.55 5.09
CA VAL A 51 4.55 -24.94 5.20
C VAL A 51 5.31 -24.01 6.14
N PHE A 52 5.06 -22.69 6.05
CA PHE A 52 5.62 -21.71 6.98
C PHE A 52 5.20 -22.00 8.42
N ASP A 53 3.90 -22.20 8.65
CA ASP A 53 3.37 -22.55 9.98
C ASP A 53 3.93 -23.87 10.52
N SER A 54 4.24 -24.80 9.62
CA SER A 54 4.89 -26.07 9.98
C SER A 54 6.34 -25.86 10.38
N LEU A 55 7.09 -24.98 9.71
CA LEU A 55 8.49 -24.66 10.05
C LEU A 55 8.59 -24.00 11.43
N LEU A 56 7.70 -23.05 11.74
CA LEU A 56 7.69 -22.34 13.03
C LEU A 56 7.49 -23.27 14.25
N LYS A 57 6.99 -24.49 14.04
CA LYS A 57 6.77 -25.45 15.14
C LYS A 57 8.04 -26.17 15.62
N HIS A 58 9.18 -25.95 14.99
CA HIS A 58 10.47 -26.58 15.31
C HIS A 58 11.45 -25.54 15.86
N SER A 59 12.59 -25.98 16.37
CA SER A 59 13.71 -25.11 16.76
C SER A 59 14.74 -24.93 15.62
N PHE A 60 15.62 -23.94 15.73
CA PHE A 60 16.74 -23.78 14.78
C PHE A 60 17.64 -25.02 14.74
N ALA A 61 17.88 -25.66 15.88
CA ALA A 61 18.70 -26.87 15.97
C ALA A 61 18.06 -28.05 15.21
N GLU A 62 16.75 -28.24 15.35
CA GLU A 62 16.02 -29.29 14.63
C GLU A 62 16.02 -29.06 13.12
N LEU A 63 15.79 -27.81 12.69
CA LEU A 63 15.81 -27.45 11.28
C LEU A 63 17.23 -27.46 10.69
N GLY A 64 18.25 -27.11 11.48
CA GLY A 64 19.66 -27.05 11.08
C GLY A 64 20.24 -28.39 10.62
N GLU A 65 19.60 -29.51 10.99
CA GLU A 65 19.92 -30.83 10.47
C GLU A 65 19.59 -30.99 8.97
N PHE A 66 18.79 -30.10 8.39
CA PHE A 66 18.35 -30.17 6.99
C PHE A 66 18.60 -28.86 6.24
N LEU A 67 18.48 -27.74 6.94
CA LEU A 67 18.43 -26.41 6.37
C LEU A 67 19.63 -25.56 6.83
N ASP A 68 20.21 -24.80 5.91
CA ASP A 68 21.09 -23.69 6.29
C ASP A 68 20.23 -22.51 6.80
N SER A 69 19.18 -22.18 6.05
CA SER A 69 18.20 -21.15 6.43
C SER A 69 16.87 -21.27 5.68
N PHE A 70 15.89 -20.48 6.10
CA PHE A 70 14.67 -20.25 5.32
C PHE A 70 14.27 -18.78 5.35
N ILE A 71 13.84 -18.28 4.19
CA ILE A 71 13.58 -16.88 3.92
C ILE A 71 12.12 -16.73 3.51
N PHE A 72 11.44 -15.70 4.00
CA PHE A 72 10.13 -15.30 3.49
C PHE A 72 10.02 -13.78 3.42
N ARG A 73 9.10 -13.31 2.60
CA ARG A 73 8.85 -11.89 2.42
C ARG A 73 7.59 -11.47 3.18
N VAL A 74 7.74 -10.49 4.07
CA VAL A 74 6.64 -9.82 4.77
C VAL A 74 6.28 -8.56 4.00
N THR A 75 5.04 -8.49 3.52
CA THR A 75 4.53 -7.32 2.76
C THR A 75 3.59 -6.44 3.56
N ASP A 76 3.10 -6.93 4.71
CA ASP A 76 2.08 -6.24 5.51
C ASP A 76 2.68 -5.23 6.50
N TRP A 77 4.01 -5.22 6.62
CA TRP A 77 4.73 -4.18 7.35
C TRP A 77 4.80 -2.88 6.56
N GLU A 78 5.12 -1.78 7.25
CA GLU A 78 5.25 -0.46 6.59
C GLU A 78 6.30 -0.48 5.46
N TYR A 79 7.30 -1.36 5.58
CA TYR A 79 8.26 -1.66 4.53
C TYR A 79 8.21 -3.14 4.21
N PRO A 80 8.22 -3.54 2.93
CA PRO A 80 8.46 -4.92 2.56
C PRO A 80 9.78 -5.37 3.19
N CYS A 81 9.80 -6.55 3.82
CA CYS A 81 11.00 -7.06 4.46
C CYS A 81 11.22 -8.51 4.06
N ASP A 82 12.47 -8.88 3.81
CA ASP A 82 12.88 -10.27 3.69
C ASP A 82 13.38 -10.72 5.06
N VAL A 83 12.77 -11.76 5.62
CA VAL A 83 13.10 -12.30 6.94
C VAL A 83 13.74 -13.66 6.74
N ASP A 84 15.01 -13.78 7.15
CA ASP A 84 15.85 -14.96 7.01
C ASP A 84 16.13 -15.59 8.38
N PHE A 85 15.63 -16.81 8.58
CA PHE A 85 15.87 -17.60 9.78
C PHE A 85 17.08 -18.51 9.58
N VAL A 86 18.20 -18.15 10.21
CA VAL A 86 19.50 -18.80 10.07
C VAL A 86 19.59 -19.98 11.02
N CYS A 87 19.32 -21.18 10.50
CA CYS A 87 19.33 -22.42 11.26
C CYS A 87 20.77 -22.90 11.53
N ARG A 88 21.69 -22.62 10.61
CA ARG A 88 23.11 -22.96 10.73
C ARG A 88 23.98 -21.75 10.48
N SER A 89 25.11 -21.65 11.19
CA SER A 89 26.08 -20.60 10.95
C SER A 89 26.63 -20.68 9.52
N PHE A 90 26.46 -19.61 8.75
CA PHE A 90 27.13 -19.42 7.46
C PHE A 90 27.57 -17.96 7.36
N ILE A 91 28.66 -17.73 6.60
CA ILE A 91 29.35 -16.45 6.33
C ILE A 91 28.80 -15.24 7.12
N GLY A 92 29.38 -14.97 8.29
CA GLY A 92 29.06 -13.77 9.08
C GLY A 92 27.82 -13.87 9.98
N MET A 93 27.03 -14.94 9.90
CA MET A 93 25.84 -15.16 10.72
C MET A 93 25.99 -16.38 11.63
N ALA A 94 25.52 -16.25 12.87
CA ALA A 94 25.51 -17.33 13.84
C ALA A 94 24.27 -18.21 13.67
N ALA A 95 24.36 -19.50 14.02
CA ALA A 95 23.17 -20.35 14.13
C ALA A 95 22.23 -19.78 15.20
N GLY A 96 20.92 -19.90 14.99
CA GLY A 96 19.93 -19.31 15.90
C GLY A 96 19.78 -17.80 15.73
N SER A 97 20.14 -17.25 14.57
CA SER A 97 19.90 -15.83 14.29
C SER A 97 18.75 -15.64 13.31
N VAL A 98 18.07 -14.51 13.43
CA VAL A 98 17.08 -14.06 12.45
C VAL A 98 17.56 -12.74 11.88
N TYR A 99 17.69 -12.67 10.56
CA TYR A 99 18.06 -11.48 9.84
C TYR A 99 16.84 -10.90 9.11
N ILE A 100 16.52 -9.64 9.41
CA ILE A 100 15.49 -8.89 8.72
C ILE A 100 16.17 -7.89 7.81
N LYS A 101 16.05 -8.09 6.50
CA LYS A 101 16.47 -7.12 5.49
C LYS A 101 15.28 -6.25 5.10
N ILE A 102 15.42 -4.94 5.27
CA ILE A 102 14.36 -3.99 4.92
C ILE A 102 14.45 -3.69 3.42
N GLY A 103 13.38 -4.01 2.69
CA GLY A 103 13.22 -3.75 1.27
C GLY A 103 12.93 -2.27 1.02
N LEU A 104 14.00 -1.47 0.96
CA LEU A 104 13.91 -0.05 0.64
C LEU A 104 13.89 0.13 -0.88
N GLU A 105 12.80 0.65 -1.43
CA GLU A 105 12.69 0.96 -2.87
C GLU A 105 13.30 2.33 -3.16
N SER A 106 14.58 2.37 -3.52
CA SER A 106 15.32 3.62 -3.75
C SER A 106 14.76 4.47 -4.90
N GLU A 107 14.21 3.82 -5.94
CA GLU A 107 13.65 4.52 -7.11
C GLU A 107 12.31 5.20 -6.79
N ASP A 108 11.54 4.63 -5.85
CA ASP A 108 10.21 5.11 -5.47
C ASP A 108 10.18 5.76 -4.07
N TRP A 109 11.36 6.08 -3.52
CA TRP A 109 11.50 6.62 -2.18
C TRP A 109 10.90 8.03 -2.06
N LYS A 110 9.65 8.11 -1.57
CA LYS A 110 8.86 9.35 -1.45
C LYS A 110 8.68 9.80 0.01
N ARG A 111 9.66 9.49 0.87
CA ARG A 111 9.66 9.84 2.30
C ARG A 111 10.40 11.18 2.51
N PRO A 112 10.11 11.92 3.59
CA PRO A 112 10.68 13.26 3.85
C PRO A 112 12.13 13.22 4.35
N PHE A 113 12.65 12.03 4.58
CA PHE A 113 14.03 11.73 4.93
C PHE A 113 14.62 10.83 3.86
N THR A 114 15.92 10.87 3.67
CA THR A 114 16.68 9.97 2.78
C THR A 114 16.78 8.56 3.37
N ILE A 115 17.06 7.56 2.52
CA ILE A 115 17.36 6.18 2.96
C ILE A 115 18.51 6.17 3.98
N ASN A 116 19.53 6.99 3.77
CA ASN A 116 20.68 7.09 4.67
C ASN A 116 20.28 7.66 6.05
N GLU A 117 19.42 8.68 6.09
CA GLU A 117 18.87 9.20 7.35
C GLU A 117 18.05 8.12 8.06
N PHE A 118 17.22 7.38 7.33
CA PHE A 118 16.47 6.25 7.89
C PHE A 118 17.39 5.19 8.50
N ALA A 119 18.41 4.75 7.75
CA ALA A 119 19.38 3.76 8.20
C ALA A 119 20.13 4.21 9.48
N LYS A 120 20.56 5.48 9.52
CA LYS A 120 21.20 6.07 10.71
C LYS A 120 20.25 6.14 11.91
N ALA A 121 19.00 6.54 11.71
CA ALA A 121 18.02 6.60 12.77
C ALA A 121 17.64 5.20 13.29
N LEU A 122 17.57 4.21 12.41
CA LEU A 122 17.37 2.80 12.77
C LEU A 122 18.54 2.29 13.63
N ALA A 123 19.77 2.52 13.18
CA ALA A 123 20.97 2.17 13.94
C ALA A 123 20.96 2.82 15.34
N ALA A 124 20.65 4.12 15.43
CA ALA A 124 20.58 4.83 16.71
C ALA A 124 19.49 4.28 17.64
N VAL A 125 18.31 3.92 17.12
CA VAL A 125 17.23 3.30 17.92
C VAL A 125 17.68 1.95 18.47
N LEU A 126 18.37 1.15 17.64
CA LEU A 126 18.89 -0.15 18.05
C LEU A 126 20.01 -0.04 19.08
N GLU A 127 20.90 0.95 18.96
CA GLU A 127 21.91 1.24 19.97
C GLU A 127 21.31 1.66 21.32
N LEU A 128 20.24 2.45 21.30
CA LEU A 128 19.54 2.87 22.52
C LEU A 128 18.74 1.74 23.18
N LYS A 129 18.14 0.86 22.36
CA LYS A 129 17.43 -0.34 22.80
C LYS A 129 18.36 -1.53 22.98
N ALA A 130 19.67 -1.35 22.84
CA ALA A 130 20.63 -2.44 22.71
C ALA A 130 20.44 -3.47 23.82
N SER A 131 19.92 -4.63 23.41
CA SER A 131 20.05 -5.87 24.13
C SER A 131 21.22 -6.63 23.51
N ASP A 132 21.82 -7.57 24.24
CA ASP A 132 22.87 -8.45 23.69
C ASP A 132 22.37 -9.28 22.48
N LYS A 133 21.05 -9.33 22.27
CA LYS A 133 20.38 -10.12 21.23
C LYS A 133 20.21 -9.38 19.91
N THR A 134 20.15 -8.05 19.89
CA THR A 134 19.71 -7.29 18.70
C THR A 134 20.82 -6.38 18.18
N LYS A 135 21.10 -6.43 16.87
CA LYS A 135 22.17 -5.64 16.23
C LYS A 135 21.72 -5.03 14.92
N TYR A 136 22.18 -3.81 14.66
CA TYR A 136 22.08 -3.20 13.34
C TYR A 136 23.02 -3.92 12.36
N GLN A 137 22.54 -4.16 11.14
CA GLN A 137 23.32 -4.75 10.07
C GLN A 137 23.21 -3.89 8.81
N GLN A 138 24.36 -3.42 8.34
CA GLN A 138 24.46 -2.72 7.07
C GLN A 138 24.54 -3.73 5.91
N ASP A 139 23.84 -3.45 4.82
CA ASP A 139 23.97 -4.16 3.55
C ASP A 139 24.81 -3.33 2.58
N ASP A 140 26.11 -3.63 2.54
CA ASP A 140 27.10 -2.94 1.71
C ASP A 140 26.91 -3.22 0.20
N ASN A 141 26.07 -4.21 -0.16
CA ASN A 141 25.79 -4.53 -1.57
C ASN A 141 24.63 -3.71 -2.15
N PHE A 142 23.91 -2.95 -1.32
CA PHE A 142 22.78 -2.14 -1.75
C PHE A 142 23.17 -0.66 -1.98
N VAL A 143 22.62 -0.04 -3.02
CA VAL A 143 22.89 1.36 -3.34
C VAL A 143 22.36 2.26 -2.22
N SER A 144 23.23 3.08 -1.64
CA SER A 144 22.94 3.90 -0.44
C SER A 144 22.98 3.15 0.90
N ASN A 145 23.69 2.02 0.96
CA ASN A 145 23.94 1.22 2.17
C ASN A 145 22.62 0.76 2.80
N GLY A 146 22.08 -0.34 2.28
CA GLY A 146 20.84 -0.92 2.78
C GLY A 146 20.92 -1.20 4.28
N CYS A 147 19.77 -1.35 4.92
CA CYS A 147 19.73 -1.60 6.34
C CYS A 147 18.90 -2.83 6.68
N GLY A 148 19.35 -3.53 7.71
CA GLY A 148 18.65 -4.63 8.30
C GLY A 148 18.96 -4.75 9.79
N VAL A 149 18.34 -5.73 10.40
CA VAL A 149 18.47 -5.99 11.83
C VAL A 149 18.69 -7.48 12.03
N VAL A 150 19.62 -7.83 12.90
CA VAL A 150 19.92 -9.22 13.26
C VAL A 150 19.51 -9.44 14.71
N TRP A 151 18.71 -10.47 14.96
CA TRP A 151 18.46 -11.01 16.28
C TRP A 151 19.22 -12.30 16.50
N SER A 152 19.64 -12.55 17.73
CA SER A 152 20.27 -13.79 18.18
C SER A 152 19.42 -14.45 19.27
N PHE A 153 19.13 -15.73 19.07
CA PHE A 153 18.33 -16.57 19.96
C PHE A 153 19.13 -17.83 20.33
N ASP A 154 18.69 -18.55 21.36
CA ASP A 154 19.21 -19.89 21.61
C ASP A 154 18.70 -20.83 20.49
N PRO A 155 19.58 -21.58 19.80
CA PRO A 155 19.17 -22.52 18.76
C PRO A 155 18.15 -23.58 19.20
N GLY A 156 18.01 -23.84 20.51
CA GLY A 156 17.02 -24.77 21.06
C GLY A 156 15.62 -24.17 21.27
N GLU A 157 15.44 -22.86 21.16
CA GLU A 157 14.13 -22.20 21.31
C GLU A 157 13.19 -22.52 20.14
N ARG A 158 11.88 -22.56 20.41
CA ARG A 158 10.85 -22.79 19.38
C ARG A 158 10.63 -21.52 18.57
N LEU A 159 10.52 -21.68 17.25
CA LEU A 159 10.43 -20.56 16.32
C LEU A 159 9.09 -19.80 16.37
N ASP A 160 8.00 -20.45 16.79
CA ASP A 160 6.68 -19.83 16.93
C ASP A 160 6.70 -18.67 17.93
N GLY A 161 7.22 -18.89 19.14
CA GLY A 161 7.38 -17.81 20.14
C GLY A 161 8.37 -16.74 19.69
N ILE A 162 9.47 -17.14 19.05
CA ILE A 162 10.47 -16.21 18.51
C ILE A 162 9.86 -15.28 17.46
N TYR A 163 9.03 -15.82 16.57
CA TYR A 163 8.42 -15.05 15.49
C TYR A 163 7.47 -13.98 16.05
N ASP A 164 6.61 -14.33 17.01
CA ASP A 164 5.69 -13.39 17.63
C ASP A 164 6.42 -12.24 18.34
N ASP A 165 7.46 -12.56 19.13
CA ASP A 165 8.30 -11.59 19.83
C ASP A 165 9.02 -10.67 18.84
N LEU A 166 9.57 -11.25 17.76
CA LEU A 166 10.28 -10.53 16.71
C LEU A 166 9.37 -9.54 15.98
N VAL A 167 8.15 -9.96 15.61
CA VAL A 167 7.18 -9.08 14.94
C VAL A 167 6.82 -7.90 15.83
N ALA A 168 6.57 -8.15 17.12
CA ALA A 168 6.22 -7.11 18.08
C ALA A 168 7.40 -6.12 18.30
N GLU A 169 8.60 -6.64 18.54
CA GLU A 169 9.79 -5.82 18.80
C GLU A 169 10.18 -5.00 17.58
N PHE A 170 10.22 -5.62 16.40
CA PHE A 170 10.57 -4.93 15.16
C PHE A 170 9.56 -3.82 14.81
N THR A 171 8.27 -4.06 15.02
CA THR A 171 7.23 -3.04 14.85
C THR A 171 7.48 -1.82 15.75
N GLU A 172 7.84 -2.04 17.02
CA GLU A 172 8.15 -0.95 17.95
C GLU A 172 9.47 -0.23 17.62
N ILE A 173 10.46 -0.94 17.06
CA ILE A 173 11.69 -0.33 16.53
C ILE A 173 11.35 0.59 15.36
N LEU A 174 10.59 0.11 14.36
CA LEU A 174 10.20 0.90 13.19
C LEU A 174 9.41 2.16 13.57
N LYS A 175 8.47 2.04 14.51
CA LYS A 175 7.73 3.19 15.05
C LYS A 175 8.66 4.21 15.70
N ALA A 176 9.59 3.76 16.54
CA ALA A 176 10.56 4.64 17.20
C ALA A 176 11.51 5.30 16.20
N THR A 177 11.96 4.57 15.17
CA THR A 177 12.79 5.11 14.09
C THR A 177 12.06 6.21 13.34
N HIS A 178 10.81 5.98 12.93
CA HIS A 178 9.98 6.99 12.32
C HIS A 178 9.77 8.20 13.21
N TYR A 179 9.44 7.97 14.47
CA TYR A 179 9.24 9.04 15.44
C TYR A 179 10.50 9.91 15.59
N ASN A 180 11.68 9.30 15.64
CA ASN A 180 12.95 10.02 15.73
C ASN A 180 13.26 10.81 14.45
N LEU A 181 12.98 10.25 13.27
CA LEU A 181 13.16 10.94 11.99
C LEU A 181 12.22 12.14 11.86
N LEU A 182 10.98 12.00 12.32
CA LEU A 182 10.01 13.10 12.34
C LEU A 182 10.36 14.15 13.42
N LYS A 183 11.02 13.74 14.50
CA LYS A 183 11.54 14.63 15.55
C LYS A 183 12.85 15.31 15.21
N LEU A 184 13.63 14.79 14.26
CA LEU A 184 14.90 15.40 13.85
C LEU A 184 14.70 16.78 13.20
N ASP A 185 13.47 17.14 12.86
CA ASP A 185 13.05 18.51 12.63
C ASP A 185 12.27 19.03 13.85
N ALA A 186 12.92 19.07 15.02
CA ALA A 186 12.35 19.45 16.32
C ALA A 186 11.84 20.91 16.40
N HIS A 187 11.96 21.64 15.30
CA HIS A 187 11.47 22.99 15.09
C HIS A 187 10.41 23.04 13.99
N SER A 188 9.78 21.92 13.65
CA SER A 188 8.67 21.94 12.71
C SER A 188 7.60 20.89 13.02
N LEU A 189 6.36 21.26 12.69
CA LEU A 189 5.18 20.42 12.81
C LEU A 189 4.90 19.80 11.44
N TRP A 190 4.72 18.48 11.39
CA TRP A 190 4.40 17.76 10.16
C TRP A 190 3.08 17.01 10.31
N SER A 191 2.32 16.93 9.23
CA SER A 191 1.10 16.13 9.15
C SER A 191 0.86 15.62 7.74
N TYR A 192 0.29 14.42 7.64
CA TYR A 192 -0.11 13.83 6.35
C TYR A 192 -1.62 13.81 6.25
N PHE A 193 -2.15 14.35 5.15
CA PHE A 193 -3.57 14.34 4.86
C PHE A 193 -3.86 13.51 3.61
N ARG A 194 -4.88 12.66 3.67
CA ARG A 194 -5.42 11.96 2.50
C ARG A 194 -6.79 12.55 2.19
N PHE A 195 -6.84 13.40 1.17
CA PHE A 195 -8.09 13.99 0.69
C PHE A 195 -8.60 13.22 -0.53
N PRO A 196 -9.93 13.05 -0.68
CA PRO A 196 -10.51 12.58 -1.93
C PRO A 196 -10.12 13.51 -3.09
N ASP A 197 -9.78 12.96 -4.26
CA ASP A 197 -9.27 13.72 -5.42
C ASP A 197 -10.15 14.93 -5.80
N LYS A 198 -11.46 14.78 -5.65
CA LYS A 198 -12.47 15.79 -5.99
C LYS A 198 -12.39 17.05 -5.12
N VAL A 199 -11.89 16.94 -3.89
CA VAL A 199 -11.79 18.04 -2.92
C VAL A 199 -10.35 18.35 -2.52
N LYS A 200 -9.39 17.56 -3.00
CA LYS A 200 -7.97 17.68 -2.65
C LYS A 200 -7.42 19.09 -2.85
N VAL A 201 -7.75 19.74 -3.97
CA VAL A 201 -7.29 21.11 -4.25
C VAL A 201 -7.84 22.09 -3.22
N ALA A 202 -9.14 22.02 -2.91
CA ALA A 202 -9.80 22.88 -1.93
C ALA A 202 -9.19 22.74 -0.53
N CYS A 203 -9.03 21.50 -0.06
CA CYS A 203 -8.43 21.22 1.24
C CYS A 203 -6.96 21.64 1.31
N THR A 204 -6.19 21.44 0.24
CA THR A 204 -4.79 21.88 0.15
C THR A 204 -4.69 23.39 0.24
N GLN A 205 -5.57 24.12 -0.48
CA GLN A 205 -5.61 25.58 -0.42
C GLN A 205 -5.98 26.09 0.98
N TYR A 206 -6.91 25.40 1.66
CA TYR A 206 -7.27 25.74 3.04
C TYR A 206 -6.11 25.55 4.02
N LEU A 207 -5.30 24.51 3.85
CA LEU A 207 -4.08 24.32 4.62
C LEU A 207 -3.04 25.41 4.37
N ILE A 208 -2.92 25.92 3.13
CA ILE A 208 -2.02 27.04 2.82
C ILE A 208 -2.41 28.30 3.60
N TYR A 209 -3.71 28.55 3.80
CA TYR A 209 -4.18 29.70 4.59
C TYR A 209 -3.89 29.59 6.10
N PHE A 210 -3.43 28.43 6.57
CA PHE A 210 -2.99 28.28 7.95
C PHE A 210 -1.80 29.20 8.31
N ALA A 211 -0.92 29.49 7.34
CA ALA A 211 0.19 30.43 7.55
C ALA A 211 -0.32 31.82 7.98
N GLN A 212 -1.39 32.28 7.32
CA GLN A 212 -2.02 33.54 7.63
C GLN A 212 -2.73 33.50 8.99
N PHE A 213 -3.43 32.39 9.30
CA PHE A 213 -4.05 32.20 10.60
C PHE A 213 -3.03 32.25 11.76
N LEU A 214 -1.85 31.63 11.58
CA LEU A 214 -0.77 31.74 12.56
C LEU A 214 -0.27 33.18 12.69
N ALA A 215 -0.08 33.90 11.58
CA ALA A 215 0.33 35.29 11.61
C ALA A 215 -0.70 36.18 12.34
N ASP A 216 -1.99 35.90 12.18
CA ASP A 216 -3.07 36.61 12.86
C ASP A 216 -3.08 36.33 14.38
N LEU A 217 -2.57 35.16 14.81
CA LEU A 217 -2.31 34.83 16.22
C LEU A 217 -0.98 35.42 16.75
N GLY A 218 -0.23 36.15 15.92
CA GLY A 218 1.09 36.69 16.25
C GLY A 218 2.23 35.66 16.18
N ILE A 219 2.01 34.53 15.51
CA ILE A 219 2.99 33.46 15.33
C ILE A 219 3.56 33.53 13.90
N SER A 220 4.85 33.88 13.77
CA SER A 220 5.55 33.81 12.48
C SER A 220 5.98 32.37 12.18
N ALA A 221 5.45 31.78 11.11
CA ALA A 221 5.84 30.45 10.67
C ALA A 221 5.77 30.31 9.14
N GLY A 222 6.73 29.58 8.58
CA GLY A 222 6.67 29.11 7.21
C GLY A 222 5.77 27.88 7.10
N VAL A 223 4.89 27.84 6.10
CA VAL A 223 4.06 26.67 5.80
C VAL A 223 4.44 26.13 4.42
N GLU A 224 4.72 24.84 4.35
CA GLU A 224 4.98 24.13 3.11
C GLU A 224 3.91 23.05 2.93
N VAL A 225 3.32 23.02 1.74
CA VAL A 225 2.29 22.03 1.39
C VAL A 225 2.68 21.36 0.07
N THR A 226 3.06 20.08 0.14
CA THR A 226 3.62 19.36 -0.99
C THR A 226 2.77 18.12 -1.28
N GLY A 227 2.32 17.98 -2.54
CA GLY A 227 1.61 16.79 -3.00
C GLY A 227 2.57 15.64 -3.26
N ASN A 228 2.27 14.44 -2.76
CA ASN A 228 3.04 13.24 -3.09
C ASN A 228 2.36 12.39 -4.18
N HIS A 229 3.14 11.53 -4.83
CA HIS A 229 2.64 10.58 -5.84
C HIS A 229 1.81 9.42 -5.25
N ALA A 230 1.73 9.29 -3.92
CA ALA A 230 0.94 8.28 -3.21
C ALA A 230 -0.45 8.79 -2.78
N GLY A 231 -0.91 9.90 -3.37
CA GLY A 231 -2.23 10.48 -3.13
C GLY A 231 -2.35 11.35 -1.88
N ALA A 232 -1.38 11.34 -0.96
CA ALA A 232 -1.39 12.16 0.25
C ALA A 232 -0.78 13.56 0.03
N VAL A 233 -1.15 14.48 0.91
CA VAL A 233 -0.64 15.86 1.00
C VAL A 233 0.22 15.93 2.26
N LEU A 234 1.48 16.28 2.08
CA LEU A 234 2.39 16.58 3.17
C LEU A 234 2.21 18.05 3.56
N PHE A 235 1.96 18.27 4.85
CA PHE A 235 1.80 19.58 5.45
C PHE A 235 2.92 19.77 6.47
N LYS A 236 3.71 20.83 6.31
CA LYS A 236 4.83 21.16 7.19
C LYS A 236 4.71 22.61 7.64
N VAL A 237 4.95 22.86 8.92
CA VAL A 237 4.97 24.20 9.52
C VAL A 237 6.28 24.37 10.28
N VAL A 238 7.04 25.42 9.97
CA VAL A 238 8.32 25.74 10.61
C VAL A 238 8.19 27.11 11.27
N PRO A 239 8.09 27.22 12.60
CA PRO A 239 8.13 28.50 13.29
C PRO A 239 9.45 29.21 13.01
N GLU A 240 9.38 30.52 12.77
CA GLU A 240 10.57 31.35 12.53
C GLU A 240 11.33 31.63 13.84
N ASP A 241 10.61 31.65 14.96
CA ASP A 241 11.16 31.87 16.29
C ASP A 241 11.34 30.53 17.04
N ARG A 242 12.53 30.33 17.60
CA ARG A 242 12.89 29.15 18.40
C ARG A 242 12.21 29.15 19.78
N GLU A 243 11.74 30.30 20.27
CA GLU A 243 10.98 30.38 21.52
C GLU A 243 9.49 30.06 21.32
N THR A 244 8.99 30.10 20.08
CA THR A 244 7.61 29.68 19.77
C THR A 244 7.49 28.16 20.00
N SER A 245 6.64 27.78 20.96
CA SER A 245 6.40 26.38 21.26
C SER A 245 5.65 25.70 20.11
N LEU A 246 6.22 24.62 19.57
CA LEU A 246 5.52 23.74 18.61
C LEU A 246 4.18 23.24 19.14
N GLN A 247 4.02 23.18 20.47
CA GLN A 247 2.76 22.82 21.09
C GLN A 247 1.65 23.85 20.79
N LEU A 248 1.98 25.15 20.78
CA LEU A 248 1.03 26.21 20.41
C LEU A 248 0.63 26.11 18.94
N VAL A 249 1.59 25.82 18.06
CA VAL A 249 1.33 25.62 16.63
C VAL A 249 0.42 24.42 16.40
N LYS A 250 0.63 23.34 17.17
CA LYS A 250 -0.22 22.15 17.12
C LYS A 250 -1.65 22.44 17.60
N GLU A 251 -1.80 23.13 18.73
CA GLU A 251 -3.11 23.55 19.24
C GLU A 251 -3.83 24.49 18.27
N ALA A 252 -3.10 25.41 17.65
CA ALA A 252 -3.63 26.29 16.60
C ALA A 252 -4.09 25.48 15.37
N LEU A 253 -3.34 24.47 14.94
CA LEU A 253 -3.73 23.61 13.82
C LEU A 253 -4.99 22.82 14.14
N GLU A 254 -5.09 22.24 15.34
CA GLU A 254 -6.28 21.52 15.78
C GLU A 254 -7.51 22.44 15.80
N ALA A 255 -7.39 23.65 16.36
CA ALA A 255 -8.47 24.64 16.36
C ALA A 255 -8.88 25.05 14.94
N TYR A 256 -7.90 25.32 14.08
CA TYR A 256 -8.13 25.72 12.69
C TYR A 256 -8.87 24.64 11.88
N LEU A 257 -8.46 23.38 12.01
CA LEU A 257 -9.12 22.28 11.31
C LEU A 257 -10.56 22.05 11.82
N ASN A 258 -10.80 22.23 13.11
CA ASN A 258 -12.13 22.09 13.70
C ASN A 258 -13.07 23.24 13.26
N ALA A 259 -12.54 24.45 13.09
CA ALA A 259 -13.32 25.61 12.63
C ALA A 259 -14.02 25.35 11.29
N ALA A 260 -13.43 24.54 10.39
CA ALA A 260 -14.07 24.19 9.11
C ALA A 260 -15.42 23.48 9.26
N SER A 261 -15.68 22.87 10.42
CA SER A 261 -16.93 22.15 10.75
C SER A 261 -17.93 23.00 11.52
N GLU A 262 -17.55 24.21 11.95
CA GLU A 262 -18.43 25.12 12.69
C GLU A 262 -19.34 25.90 11.75
N ASP A 263 -20.54 26.22 12.25
CA ASP A 263 -21.48 27.09 11.57
C ASP A 263 -21.28 28.52 12.06
N PHE A 264 -20.68 29.35 11.21
CA PHE A 264 -20.43 30.77 11.50
C PHE A 264 -21.67 31.65 11.28
N SER A 265 -22.83 31.09 10.95
CA SER A 265 -24.06 31.87 10.71
C SER A 265 -24.60 32.56 11.97
N ASP A 266 -24.28 32.04 13.16
CA ASP A 266 -24.73 32.56 14.45
C ASP A 266 -23.73 33.53 15.13
N MET A 267 -22.56 33.79 14.53
CA MET A 267 -21.66 34.84 15.03
C MET A 267 -22.30 36.21 14.78
N GLU A 268 -23.00 36.72 15.79
CA GLU A 268 -23.53 38.07 15.81
C GLU A 268 -22.44 39.08 15.39
N SER A 269 -22.86 40.03 14.55
CA SER A 269 -22.12 41.18 13.98
C SER A 269 -21.28 42.07 14.92
N GLY A 270 -21.01 41.66 16.15
CA GLY A 270 -20.26 42.37 17.18
C GLY A 270 -18.75 42.15 17.18
N THR A 271 -18.23 41.04 16.66
CA THR A 271 -16.78 40.80 16.56
C THR A 271 -16.20 41.51 15.35
N ARG A 272 -15.67 42.72 15.57
CA ARG A 272 -14.95 43.54 14.56
C ARG A 272 -13.49 43.14 14.36
N ASP A 273 -13.11 41.95 14.81
CA ASP A 273 -11.74 41.50 14.66
C ASP A 273 -11.49 41.02 13.21
N ILE A 274 -10.54 41.68 12.55
CA ILE A 274 -10.15 41.38 11.17
C ILE A 274 -9.69 39.92 11.04
N ALA A 275 -8.99 39.40 12.05
CA ALA A 275 -8.51 38.01 12.06
C ALA A 275 -9.68 37.02 12.07
N VAL A 276 -10.72 37.28 12.87
CA VAL A 276 -11.92 36.44 12.94
C VAL A 276 -12.69 36.48 11.62
N MET A 277 -12.83 37.66 11.01
CA MET A 277 -13.46 37.80 9.69
C MET A 277 -12.68 37.06 8.60
N GLN A 278 -11.35 37.06 8.68
CA GLN A 278 -10.49 36.38 7.73
C GLN A 278 -10.58 34.85 7.85
N LEU A 279 -10.57 34.33 9.09
CA LEU A 279 -10.84 32.92 9.35
C LEU A 279 -12.22 32.51 8.82
N GLN A 280 -13.25 33.30 9.11
CA GLN A 280 -14.62 33.05 8.64
C GLN A 280 -14.67 33.02 7.11
N SER A 281 -14.02 33.96 6.43
CA SER A 281 -13.92 33.99 4.98
C SER A 281 -13.25 32.73 4.42
N ASN A 282 -12.13 32.30 5.01
CA ASN A 282 -11.41 31.10 4.60
C ASN A 282 -12.26 29.83 4.78
N VAL A 283 -13.00 29.73 5.90
CA VAL A 283 -13.92 28.61 6.15
C VAL A 283 -15.08 28.61 5.16
N MET A 284 -15.76 29.75 4.97
CA MET A 284 -16.87 29.87 4.03
C MET A 284 -16.43 29.54 2.59
N HIS A 285 -15.23 29.98 2.20
CA HIS A 285 -14.67 29.65 0.90
C HIS A 285 -14.44 28.14 0.73
N LEU A 286 -13.85 27.47 1.73
CA LEU A 286 -13.70 26.01 1.72
C LEU A 286 -15.06 25.32 1.62
N GLN A 287 -16.03 25.70 2.46
CA GLN A 287 -17.37 25.10 2.47
C GLN A 287 -18.07 25.25 1.12
N SER A 288 -17.96 26.42 0.48
CA SER A 288 -18.47 26.66 -0.87
C SER A 288 -17.83 25.71 -1.90
N GLN A 289 -16.51 25.54 -1.87
CA GLN A 289 -15.82 24.61 -2.76
C GLN A 289 -16.23 23.14 -2.53
N LEU A 290 -16.41 22.74 -1.28
CA LEU A 290 -16.91 21.40 -0.94
C LEU A 290 -18.35 21.18 -1.41
N MET A 291 -19.23 22.18 -1.25
CA MET A 291 -20.61 22.14 -1.72
C MET A 291 -20.69 22.03 -3.25
N LEU A 292 -19.84 22.78 -3.97
CA LEU A 292 -19.74 22.71 -5.42
C LEU A 292 -19.24 21.33 -5.89
N ALA A 293 -18.20 20.79 -5.23
CA ALA A 293 -17.71 19.45 -5.53
C ALA A 293 -18.80 18.38 -5.30
N LYS A 294 -19.54 18.47 -4.20
CA LYS A 294 -20.67 17.57 -3.88
C LYS A 294 -21.79 17.66 -4.93
N SER A 295 -22.17 18.87 -5.33
CA SER A 295 -23.20 19.10 -6.36
C SER A 295 -22.76 18.52 -7.71
N SER A 296 -21.49 18.70 -8.08
CA SER A 296 -20.92 18.11 -9.28
C SER A 296 -20.94 16.58 -9.25
N MET A 297 -20.71 15.96 -8.08
CA MET A 297 -20.85 14.51 -7.92
C MET A 297 -22.27 14.04 -8.16
N GLN A 298 -23.24 14.68 -7.51
CA GLN A 298 -24.66 14.32 -7.67
C GLN A 298 -25.12 14.45 -9.12
N MET A 299 -24.67 15.48 -9.85
CA MET A 299 -24.94 15.61 -11.28
C MET A 299 -24.30 14.50 -12.13
N LYS A 300 -23.06 14.11 -11.82
CA LYS A 300 -22.38 13.00 -12.52
C LYS A 300 -23.11 11.68 -12.27
N ASP A 301 -23.52 11.41 -11.04
CA ASP A 301 -24.22 10.18 -10.67
C ASP A 301 -25.58 10.10 -11.36
N ALA A 302 -26.35 11.20 -11.39
CA ALA A 302 -27.60 11.29 -12.14
C ALA A 302 -27.40 11.09 -13.65
N THR A 303 -26.30 11.60 -14.20
CA THR A 303 -25.94 11.40 -15.62
C THR A 303 -25.59 9.95 -15.90
N ILE A 304 -24.83 9.29 -15.02
CA ILE A 304 -24.49 7.88 -15.14
C ILE A 304 -25.75 7.02 -15.10
N GLU A 305 -26.65 7.28 -14.16
CA GLU A 305 -27.94 6.57 -14.06
C GLU A 305 -28.79 6.75 -15.33
N THR A 306 -28.85 7.98 -15.86
CA THR A 306 -29.56 8.28 -17.11
C THR A 306 -28.94 7.55 -18.31
N LEU A 307 -27.61 7.50 -18.40
CA LEU A 307 -26.89 6.77 -19.45
C LEU A 307 -27.09 5.26 -19.33
N GLN A 308 -27.10 4.71 -18.11
CA GLN A 308 -27.37 3.29 -17.86
C GLN A 308 -28.80 2.92 -18.27
N LEU A 309 -29.79 3.74 -17.91
CA LEU A 309 -31.17 3.56 -18.33
C LEU A 309 -31.31 3.61 -19.85
N SER A 310 -30.66 4.58 -20.49
CA SER A 310 -30.65 4.70 -21.96
C SER A 310 -30.03 3.45 -22.62
N ASN A 311 -28.89 2.98 -22.11
CA ASN A 311 -28.24 1.76 -22.61
C ASN A 311 -29.12 0.52 -22.42
N TYR A 312 -29.82 0.41 -21.29
CA TYR A 312 -30.76 -0.67 -21.05
C TYR A 312 -31.91 -0.65 -22.07
N GLN A 313 -32.50 0.52 -22.31
CA GLN A 313 -33.55 0.70 -23.34
C GLN A 313 -33.03 0.35 -24.74
N TYR A 314 -31.81 0.78 -25.10
CA TYR A 314 -31.21 0.41 -26.38
C TYR A 314 -31.02 -1.10 -26.53
N LYS A 315 -30.57 -1.79 -25.48
CA LYS A 315 -30.44 -3.26 -25.49
C LYS A 315 -31.80 -3.94 -25.70
N GLN A 316 -32.84 -3.50 -25.00
CA GLN A 316 -34.19 -4.04 -25.19
C GLN A 316 -34.70 -3.85 -26.63
N ILE A 317 -34.45 -2.69 -27.24
CA ILE A 317 -34.84 -2.41 -28.63
C ILE A 317 -34.06 -3.32 -29.61
N LEU A 318 -32.77 -3.56 -29.35
CA LEU A 318 -31.95 -4.45 -30.17
C LEU A 318 -32.38 -5.91 -30.03
N GLU A 319 -32.64 -6.38 -28.81
CA GLU A 319 -33.16 -7.73 -28.53
C GLU A 319 -34.55 -7.96 -29.13
N GLN A 320 -35.37 -6.91 -29.25
CA GLN A 320 -36.65 -6.99 -29.96
C GLN A 320 -36.49 -7.07 -31.49
N LYS A 321 -35.40 -6.56 -32.06
CA LYS A 321 -35.13 -6.64 -33.50
C LYS A 321 -34.61 -8.00 -33.97
N ASP A 322 -34.07 -8.82 -33.07
CA ASP A 322 -33.57 -10.17 -33.37
C ASP A 322 -34.62 -11.28 -33.22
N LYS A 323 -35.87 -10.94 -32.87
CA LYS A 323 -36.99 -11.90 -32.94
C LYS A 323 -37.51 -11.96 -34.37
N GLU A 324 -37.42 -13.15 -34.99
CA GLU A 324 -37.94 -13.47 -36.32
C GLU A 324 -39.38 -12.95 -36.49
N GLU A 325 -39.63 -12.19 -37.56
CA GLU A 325 -40.98 -11.83 -37.99
C GLU A 325 -41.63 -13.03 -38.69
N ASP A 326 -42.72 -13.53 -38.12
CA ASP A 326 -43.63 -14.47 -38.81
C ASP A 326 -44.23 -13.78 -40.04
N VAL A 327 -43.79 -14.18 -41.24
CA VAL A 327 -44.36 -13.64 -42.49
C VAL A 327 -45.76 -14.21 -42.75
N ILE A 328 -46.04 -15.41 -42.21
CA ILE A 328 -47.37 -16.05 -42.15
C ILE A 328 -47.42 -16.84 -40.83
N PRO A 329 -48.33 -16.54 -39.89
CA PRO A 329 -48.40 -17.23 -38.60
C PRO A 329 -48.54 -18.75 -38.77
N GLY A 330 -47.53 -19.51 -38.35
CA GLY A 330 -47.58 -20.97 -38.21
C GLY A 330 -47.13 -21.83 -39.40
N ILE A 331 -46.49 -21.30 -40.46
CA ILE A 331 -46.07 -22.14 -41.61
C ILE A 331 -44.58 -21.99 -42.02
N VAL A 332 -43.93 -20.83 -41.91
CA VAL A 332 -42.51 -20.68 -42.33
C VAL A 332 -41.73 -19.63 -41.52
N THR A 333 -40.65 -20.05 -40.87
CA THR A 333 -39.61 -19.18 -40.30
C THR A 333 -38.46 -18.96 -41.31
N VAL A 334 -38.01 -17.71 -41.47
CA VAL A 334 -36.98 -17.34 -42.47
C VAL A 334 -35.60 -17.26 -41.81
N GLY A 335 -34.86 -18.38 -41.82
CA GLY A 335 -33.46 -18.42 -41.42
C GLY A 335 -32.49 -18.05 -42.54
N LYS A 336 -31.23 -17.72 -42.19
CA LYS A 336 -30.11 -17.64 -43.15
C LYS A 336 -29.75 -19.04 -43.63
N PHE A 337 -29.64 -19.23 -44.95
CA PHE A 337 -29.12 -20.46 -45.55
C PHE A 337 -27.67 -20.25 -45.99
N GLU A 338 -26.74 -21.04 -45.45
CA GLU A 338 -25.32 -21.03 -45.81
C GLU A 338 -24.89 -22.39 -46.34
N SER A 339 -24.33 -22.41 -47.55
CA SER A 339 -23.64 -23.58 -48.11
C SER A 339 -22.47 -23.11 -48.97
N ASN A 340 -21.29 -23.70 -48.70
CA ASN A 340 -20.01 -23.57 -49.41
C ASN A 340 -19.85 -22.31 -50.28
N GLY A 341 -19.59 -21.18 -49.61
CA GLY A 341 -19.10 -19.95 -50.23
C GLY A 341 -20.16 -18.93 -50.65
N ILE A 342 -21.45 -19.20 -50.43
CA ILE A 342 -22.53 -18.25 -50.73
C ILE A 342 -23.47 -18.13 -49.52
N SER A 343 -23.62 -16.90 -49.01
CA SER A 343 -24.61 -16.53 -48.00
C SER A 343 -25.73 -15.73 -48.68
N VAL A 344 -26.95 -16.28 -48.70
CA VAL A 344 -28.11 -15.63 -49.33
C VAL A 344 -29.09 -15.18 -48.24
N ASN A 345 -29.31 -13.86 -48.16
CA ASN A 345 -30.31 -13.29 -47.27
C ASN A 345 -31.72 -13.46 -47.88
N LEU A 346 -32.39 -14.55 -47.49
CA LEU A 346 -33.72 -14.90 -47.98
C LEU A 346 -34.77 -13.83 -47.63
N GLY A 347 -34.65 -13.14 -46.49
CA GLY A 347 -35.54 -12.05 -46.11
C GLY A 347 -35.48 -10.85 -47.06
N GLU A 348 -34.27 -10.46 -47.48
CA GLU A 348 -34.06 -9.37 -48.45
C GLU A 348 -34.50 -9.77 -49.86
N LEU A 349 -34.25 -11.02 -50.25
CA LEU A 349 -34.67 -11.57 -51.55
C LEU A 349 -36.21 -11.57 -51.69
N LEU A 350 -36.91 -11.92 -50.61
CA LEU A 350 -38.37 -11.97 -50.56
C LEU A 350 -38.99 -10.55 -50.57
N LYS A 351 -38.37 -9.57 -49.88
CA LYS A 351 -38.76 -8.16 -49.99
C LYS A 351 -38.62 -7.62 -51.42
N ARG A 352 -37.56 -8.00 -52.14
CA ARG A 352 -37.34 -7.58 -53.53
C ARG A 352 -38.29 -8.26 -54.51
N LEU A 353 -38.65 -9.52 -54.30
CA LEU A 353 -39.66 -10.22 -55.11
C LEU A 353 -41.06 -9.63 -54.92
N LYS A 354 -41.48 -9.36 -53.66
CA LYS A 354 -42.76 -8.71 -53.39
C LYS A 354 -42.88 -7.35 -54.07
N ARG A 355 -41.81 -6.54 -54.09
CA ARG A 355 -41.79 -5.24 -54.79
C ARG A 355 -41.88 -5.32 -56.32
N ARG A 356 -41.71 -6.52 -56.91
CA ARG A 356 -41.71 -6.71 -58.36
C ARG A 356 -42.99 -7.34 -58.90
N PHE A 357 -43.80 -7.94 -58.02
CA PHE A 357 -45.04 -8.65 -58.36
C PHE A 357 -46.29 -8.08 -57.65
N LEU A 358 -46.16 -6.91 -57.01
CA LEU A 358 -47.25 -6.06 -56.53
C LEU A 358 -47.21 -4.71 -57.25
#